data_AF-A0AB37GJ23-F1
#
_entry.id   AF-A0AB37GJ23-F1
#
_cell.length_a   1.000
_cell.length_b   1.000
_cell.length_c   1.000
_cell.angle_alpha   90.00
_cell.angle_beta   90.00
_cell.angle_gamma   90.00
#
_symmetry.space_group_name_H-M   'P 1'
#
loop_
_entity.id
_entity.type
_entity.pdbx_description
1 polymer ?
#
loop_
_entity_poly.entity_id
_entity_poly.type
_entity_poly.pdbx_seq_one_letter_code
_entity_poly.pdbx_strand_id
1 'polypeptide(L)'
;MNSSLISPDDVWVLWGFIAVWAAVSIYLEQRFRWAAAVSGAVLALGGSMLFTNAGILPAESPFYDAVWSYVVPLAIPLLLFQINVRKILKESGRLLMMFCISALGTAAGSVIAFFLFKDQIPHLDKIGGMISASYIGGGVNFAAMAAKFSTPGEYVSSTVVADNFMMAFLFFILMGIPALTWFQKRFGVQEVAGGRENQAEAYWKRKDISLQDIALNIGTAFAIVAVSVKAAAFFKERFSSDGGFQFLAFILGDQFLLLTTLTILLTVVFPRYFERLRGSQEIGTYLIYLFFVVIGIPADLRIILMNAPLLLAFVFVIAMSNLLVSLFCGKLFRFRLDEILLACNASVGGPTTAAAMAIAKGWRGLVAPVMLVGTFGYLIGNYVGTFLGTWFSTLL
;
A
#
# COMPACT_ATOMS: atom_id res chain seq x y z
N MET A 1 25.18 18.19 -18.31
CA MET A 1 25.46 18.32 -16.87
C MET A 1 24.73 19.56 -16.40
N ASN A 2 23.45 19.45 -16.06
CA ASN A 2 22.74 20.57 -15.45
C ASN A 2 23.20 20.62 -14.00
N SER A 3 24.02 21.62 -13.68
CA SER A 3 24.36 21.93 -12.28
C SER A 3 23.07 22.33 -11.58
N SER A 4 22.54 21.44 -10.76
CA SER A 4 21.44 21.78 -9.86
C SER A 4 21.89 22.88 -8.89
N LEU A 5 20.94 23.69 -8.44
CA LEU A 5 21.21 24.74 -7.46
C LEU A 5 21.77 24.17 -6.14
N ILE A 6 21.24 23.01 -5.73
CA ILE A 6 21.72 22.26 -4.55
C ILE A 6 22.71 21.20 -5.01
N SER A 7 23.83 21.08 -4.30
CA SER A 7 24.84 20.05 -4.57
C SER A 7 24.30 18.64 -4.24
N PRO A 8 24.59 17.61 -5.06
CA PRO A 8 24.32 16.20 -4.72
C PRO A 8 24.87 15.75 -3.36
N ASP A 9 25.93 16.42 -2.88
CA ASP A 9 26.61 16.09 -1.63
C ASP A 9 26.10 16.91 -0.43
N ASP A 10 25.16 17.85 -0.62
CA ASP A 10 24.62 18.68 0.47
C ASP A 10 23.56 17.93 1.28
N VAL A 11 24.06 17.09 2.20
CA VAL A 11 23.26 16.17 3.01
C VAL A 11 22.10 16.87 3.73
N TRP A 12 22.39 17.99 4.37
CA TRP A 12 21.43 18.67 5.24
C TRP A 12 20.33 19.37 4.45
N VAL A 13 20.68 19.98 3.32
CA VAL A 13 19.69 20.60 2.45
C VAL A 13 18.81 19.53 1.81
N LEU A 14 19.38 18.41 1.37
CA LEU A 14 18.61 17.32 0.75
C LEU A 14 17.67 16.62 1.75
N TRP A 15 18.15 16.25 2.93
CA TRP A 15 17.27 15.68 3.98
C TRP A 15 16.25 16.70 4.50
N GLY A 16 16.67 17.96 4.64
CA GLY A 16 15.78 19.06 5.00
C GLY A 16 14.64 19.22 3.99
N PHE A 17 14.95 19.22 2.69
CA PHE A 17 13.95 19.24 1.63
C PHE A 17 13.01 18.03 1.72
N ILE A 18 13.56 16.81 1.84
CA ILE A 18 12.76 15.57 1.90
C ILE A 18 11.74 15.62 3.05
N ALA A 19 12.20 15.98 4.25
CA ALA A 19 11.35 16.05 5.44
C ALA A 19 10.31 17.19 5.36
N VAL A 20 10.75 18.39 4.96
CA VAL A 20 9.86 19.56 4.87
C VAL A 20 8.81 19.36 3.77
N TRP A 21 9.19 18.86 2.60
CA TRP A 21 8.24 18.65 1.52
C TRP A 21 7.23 17.54 1.81
N ALA A 22 7.65 16.47 2.50
CA ALA A 22 6.73 15.46 3.02
C ALA A 22 5.72 16.08 4.01
N ALA A 23 6.18 16.89 4.95
CA ALA A 23 5.32 17.59 5.91
C ALA A 23 4.35 18.55 5.23
N VAL A 24 4.82 19.33 4.24
CA VAL A 24 3.98 20.22 3.43
C VAL A 24 2.90 19.43 2.69
N SER A 25 3.27 18.29 2.09
CA SER A 25 2.34 17.44 1.33
C SER A 25 1.22 16.88 2.21
N ILE A 26 1.56 16.36 3.39
CA ILE A 26 0.58 15.88 4.40
C ILE A 26 -0.31 17.03 4.86
N TYR A 27 0.28 18.18 5.19
CA TYR A 27 -0.45 19.35 5.66
C TYR A 27 -1.43 19.87 4.60
N LEU A 28 -1.01 19.93 3.33
CA LEU A 28 -1.86 20.34 2.23
C LEU A 28 -3.06 19.40 2.07
N GLU A 29 -2.79 18.09 2.05
CA GLU A 29 -3.81 17.04 1.96
C GLU A 29 -4.85 17.13 3.09
N GLN A 30 -4.41 17.34 4.33
CA GLN A 30 -5.30 17.41 5.49
C GLN A 30 -6.09 18.73 5.56
N ARG A 31 -5.58 19.81 4.97
CA ARG A 31 -6.16 21.16 5.08
C ARG A 31 -7.02 21.56 3.88
N PHE A 32 -6.69 21.11 2.67
CA PHE A 32 -7.35 21.58 1.44
C PHE A 32 -8.04 20.44 0.67
N ARG A 33 -9.30 20.67 0.28
CA ARG A 33 -10.11 19.67 -0.44
C ARG A 33 -9.53 19.26 -1.79
N TRP A 34 -8.90 20.20 -2.52
CA TRP A 34 -8.27 19.90 -3.80
C TRP A 34 -7.03 19.02 -3.62
N ALA A 35 -6.25 19.26 -2.57
CA ALA A 35 -5.07 18.48 -2.22
C ALA A 35 -5.45 17.07 -1.75
N ALA A 36 -6.51 16.95 -0.94
CA ALA A 36 -7.09 15.66 -0.57
C ALA A 36 -7.57 14.84 -1.78
N ALA A 37 -8.04 15.48 -2.84
CA ALA A 37 -8.44 14.81 -4.07
C ALA A 37 -7.25 14.29 -4.89
N VAL A 38 -6.09 14.97 -4.80
CA VAL A 38 -4.84 14.56 -5.47
C VAL A 38 -4.07 13.50 -4.64
N SER A 39 -4.31 13.44 -3.33
CA SER A 39 -3.57 12.71 -2.30
C SER A 39 -2.20 13.29 -1.98
N GLY A 40 -1.78 13.16 -0.73
CA GLY A 40 -0.49 13.65 -0.28
C GLY A 40 0.70 12.91 -0.88
N ALA A 41 0.52 11.65 -1.27
CA ALA A 41 1.53 10.86 -1.98
C ALA A 41 1.87 11.48 -3.36
N VAL A 42 0.85 11.86 -4.13
CA VAL A 42 1.05 12.52 -5.43
C VAL A 42 1.61 13.93 -5.26
N LEU A 43 1.23 14.66 -4.20
CA LEU A 43 1.82 15.96 -3.89
C LEU A 43 3.31 15.86 -3.51
N ALA A 44 3.66 14.85 -2.71
CA ALA A 44 5.04 14.58 -2.30
C ALA A 44 5.93 14.29 -3.51
N LEU A 45 5.50 13.37 -4.38
CA LEU A 45 6.19 13.01 -5.61
C LEU A 45 6.20 14.16 -6.63
N GLY A 46 5.02 14.72 -6.93
CA GLY A 46 4.87 15.73 -7.97
C GLY A 46 5.62 17.01 -7.63
N GLY A 47 5.65 17.39 -6.36
CA GLY A 47 6.43 18.53 -5.92
C GLY A 47 7.93 18.32 -6.05
N SER A 48 8.49 17.23 -5.54
CA SER A 48 9.94 16.98 -5.68
C SER A 48 10.36 16.90 -7.14
N MET A 49 9.54 16.28 -7.98
CA MET A 49 9.71 16.28 -9.43
C MET A 49 9.77 17.70 -10.00
N LEU A 50 8.85 18.60 -9.63
CA LEU A 50 8.89 20.00 -10.07
C LEU A 50 10.17 20.71 -9.65
N PHE A 51 10.65 20.48 -8.42
CA PHE A 51 11.90 21.07 -7.94
C PHE A 51 13.14 20.55 -8.71
N THR A 52 13.20 19.25 -9.03
CA THR A 52 14.29 18.70 -9.85
C THR A 52 14.23 19.22 -11.28
N ASN A 53 13.05 19.22 -11.92
CA ASN A 53 12.87 19.69 -13.29
C ASN A 53 13.11 21.20 -13.43
N ALA A 54 12.91 21.98 -12.36
CA ALA A 54 13.29 23.38 -12.27
C ALA A 54 14.81 23.60 -12.06
N GLY A 55 15.61 22.53 -11.94
CA GLY A 55 17.04 22.60 -11.70
C GLY A 55 17.43 22.95 -10.26
N ILE A 56 16.50 22.86 -9.29
CA ILE A 56 16.78 23.19 -7.89
C ILE A 56 17.43 22.01 -7.18
N LEU A 57 16.86 20.81 -7.34
CA LEU A 57 17.39 19.57 -6.76
C LEU A 57 18.27 18.82 -7.76
N PRO A 58 19.31 18.12 -7.29
CA PRO A 58 20.03 17.14 -8.11
C PRO A 58 19.13 15.93 -8.39
N ALA A 59 19.24 15.36 -9.60
CA ALA A 59 18.47 14.16 -9.96
C ALA A 59 18.98 12.89 -9.25
N GLU A 60 20.25 12.89 -8.85
CA GLU A 60 20.92 11.76 -8.21
C GLU A 60 21.66 12.24 -6.96
N SER A 61 21.63 11.44 -5.90
CA SER A 61 22.39 11.66 -4.69
C SER A 61 22.45 10.35 -3.89
N PRO A 62 23.59 10.01 -3.26
CA PRO A 62 23.69 8.86 -2.37
C PRO A 62 22.68 8.86 -1.20
N PHE A 63 22.16 10.03 -0.84
CA PHE A 63 21.18 10.16 0.25
C PHE A 63 19.77 9.70 -0.15
N TYR A 64 19.48 9.69 -1.45
CA TYR A 64 18.22 9.15 -1.96
C TYR A 64 18.19 7.62 -1.82
N ASP A 65 19.32 6.95 -2.03
CA ASP A 65 19.47 5.50 -1.85
C ASP A 65 19.30 5.05 -0.39
N ALA A 66 19.62 5.93 0.56
CA ALA A 66 19.40 5.68 1.98
C ALA A 66 17.91 5.53 2.33
N VAL A 67 17.01 6.21 1.60
CA VAL A 67 15.56 6.06 1.80
C VAL A 67 15.08 4.67 1.38
N TRP A 68 15.57 4.17 0.24
CA TRP A 68 15.31 2.79 -0.19
C TRP A 68 15.85 1.76 0.79
N SER A 69 17.07 1.99 1.29
CA SER A 69 17.82 1.01 2.07
C SER A 69 17.40 0.93 3.54
N TYR A 70 16.92 2.04 4.12
CA TYR A 70 16.64 2.14 5.55
C TYR A 70 15.21 2.59 5.86
N VAL A 71 14.73 3.64 5.19
CA VAL A 71 13.42 4.24 5.51
C VAL A 71 12.27 3.31 5.14
N VAL A 72 12.28 2.73 3.93
CA VAL A 72 11.21 1.81 3.49
C VAL A 72 11.16 0.54 4.37
N PRO A 73 12.26 -0.17 4.64
CA PRO A 73 12.24 -1.33 5.54
C PRO A 73 11.74 -1.01 6.95
N LEU A 74 11.97 0.20 7.48
CA LEU A 74 11.47 0.61 8.80
C LEU A 74 9.98 0.96 8.79
N ALA A 75 9.45 1.48 7.69
CA ALA A 75 8.04 1.83 7.57
C ALA A 75 7.14 0.59 7.64
N ILE A 76 7.54 -0.50 7.01
CA ILE A 76 6.77 -1.74 6.94
C ILE A 76 6.40 -2.29 8.33
N PRO A 77 7.34 -2.61 9.25
CA PRO A 77 6.98 -3.17 10.54
C PRO A 77 6.14 -2.19 11.37
N LEU A 78 6.44 -0.89 11.33
CA LEU A 78 5.65 0.14 12.01
C LEU A 78 4.17 0.12 11.59
N LEU A 79 3.89 -0.08 10.31
CA LEU A 79 2.53 -0.15 9.78
C LEU A 79 1.84 -1.48 10.09
N LEU A 80 2.62 -2.54 10.33
CA LEU A 80 2.12 -3.86 10.73
C LEU A 80 1.88 -4.00 12.25
N PHE A 81 2.50 -3.18 13.11
CA PHE A 81 2.36 -3.28 14.58
C PHE A 81 0.91 -3.22 15.07
N GLN A 82 0.08 -2.43 14.39
CA GLN A 82 -1.34 -2.25 14.75
C GLN A 82 -2.25 -3.38 14.24
N ILE A 83 -1.70 -4.35 13.50
CA ILE A 83 -2.49 -5.49 13.00
C ILE A 83 -2.76 -6.44 14.15
N ASN A 84 -4.05 -6.55 14.50
CA ASN A 84 -4.51 -7.53 15.47
C ASN A 84 -5.19 -8.70 14.76
N VAL A 85 -4.40 -9.72 14.40
CA VAL A 85 -4.88 -10.91 13.66
C VAL A 85 -6.02 -11.61 14.40
N ARG A 86 -5.95 -11.70 15.74
CA ARG A 86 -6.99 -12.33 16.55
C ARG A 86 -8.31 -11.57 16.45
N LYS A 87 -8.25 -10.23 16.48
CA LYS A 87 -9.41 -9.35 16.34
C LYS A 87 -10.00 -9.43 14.94
N ILE A 88 -9.15 -9.43 13.91
CA ILE A 88 -9.56 -9.59 12.49
C ILE A 88 -10.39 -10.87 12.32
N LEU A 89 -9.87 -12.01 12.78
CA LEU A 89 -10.55 -13.31 12.63
C LEU A 89 -11.86 -13.38 13.42
N LYS A 90 -11.90 -12.82 14.62
CA LYS A 90 -13.10 -12.87 15.49
C LYS A 90 -14.19 -11.89 15.07
N GLU A 91 -13.82 -10.66 14.72
CA GLU A 91 -14.78 -9.57 14.51
C GLU A 91 -15.16 -9.37 13.04
N SER A 92 -14.39 -9.92 12.11
CA SER A 92 -14.57 -9.64 10.68
C SER A 92 -14.78 -10.87 9.82
N GLY A 93 -14.99 -12.07 10.38
CA GLY A 93 -14.90 -13.35 9.66
C GLY A 93 -15.60 -13.39 8.29
N ARG A 94 -16.85 -12.92 8.20
CA ARG A 94 -17.56 -12.86 6.91
C ARG A 94 -16.96 -11.84 5.94
N LEU A 95 -16.71 -10.62 6.39
CA LEU A 95 -16.10 -9.57 5.56
C LEU A 95 -14.65 -9.93 5.14
N LEU A 96 -13.91 -10.63 5.99
CA LEU A 96 -12.57 -11.16 5.73
C LEU A 96 -12.60 -12.16 4.58
N MET A 97 -13.56 -13.09 4.54
CA MET A 97 -13.72 -14.01 3.41
C MET A 97 -13.96 -13.24 2.10
N MET A 98 -14.81 -12.22 2.15
CA MET A 98 -15.09 -11.39 0.97
C MET A 98 -13.85 -10.60 0.53
N PHE A 99 -13.03 -10.13 1.47
CA PHE A 99 -11.76 -9.48 1.16
C PHE A 99 -10.76 -10.45 0.54
N CYS A 100 -10.64 -11.69 1.02
CA CYS A 100 -9.80 -12.69 0.38
C CYS A 100 -10.25 -12.97 -1.06
N ILE A 101 -11.56 -13.03 -1.32
CA ILE A 101 -12.12 -13.14 -2.67
C ILE A 101 -11.73 -11.93 -3.53
N SER A 102 -11.82 -10.72 -2.97
CA SER A 102 -11.38 -9.49 -3.63
C SER A 102 -9.88 -9.54 -3.96
N ALA A 103 -9.04 -9.95 -3.01
CA ALA A 103 -7.59 -10.08 -3.22
C ALA A 103 -7.26 -11.12 -4.32
N LEU A 104 -8.02 -12.22 -4.41
CA LEU A 104 -7.93 -13.16 -5.53
C LEU A 104 -8.36 -12.52 -6.85
N GLY A 105 -9.37 -11.65 -6.83
CA GLY A 105 -9.76 -10.83 -7.98
C GLY A 105 -8.65 -9.89 -8.45
N THR A 106 -7.93 -9.25 -7.52
CA THR A 106 -6.70 -8.49 -7.84
C THR A 106 -5.66 -9.40 -8.48
N ALA A 107 -5.35 -10.55 -7.86
CA ALA A 107 -4.34 -11.46 -8.37
C ALA A 107 -4.68 -11.94 -9.79
N ALA A 108 -5.91 -12.41 -10.02
CA ALA A 108 -6.39 -12.81 -11.34
C ALA A 108 -6.33 -11.65 -12.34
N GLY A 109 -6.76 -10.44 -11.92
CA GLY A 109 -6.67 -9.23 -12.72
C GLY A 109 -5.25 -8.89 -13.14
N SER A 110 -4.28 -9.03 -12.23
CA SER A 110 -2.86 -8.81 -12.50
C SER A 110 -2.32 -9.81 -13.51
N VAL A 111 -2.71 -11.08 -13.43
CA VAL A 111 -2.32 -12.09 -14.44
C VAL A 111 -2.88 -11.72 -15.81
N ILE A 112 -4.17 -11.38 -15.89
CA ILE A 112 -4.82 -10.97 -17.14
C ILE A 112 -4.13 -9.74 -17.72
N ALA A 113 -3.96 -8.69 -16.90
CA ALA A 113 -3.34 -7.44 -17.34
C ALA A 113 -1.88 -7.66 -17.77
N PHE A 114 -1.12 -8.50 -17.06
CA PHE A 114 0.25 -8.84 -17.46
C PHE A 114 0.29 -9.43 -18.87
N PHE A 115 -0.51 -10.44 -19.18
CA PHE A 115 -0.53 -11.04 -20.51
C PHE A 115 -1.03 -10.10 -21.61
N LEU A 116 -1.89 -9.12 -21.28
CA LEU A 116 -2.37 -8.13 -22.24
C LEU A 116 -1.31 -7.08 -22.60
N PHE A 117 -0.41 -6.73 -21.66
CA PHE A 117 0.47 -5.57 -21.78
C PHE A 117 1.98 -5.90 -21.72
N LYS A 118 2.38 -7.16 -21.45
CA LYS A 118 3.79 -7.55 -21.23
C LYS A 118 4.75 -7.17 -22.37
N ASP A 119 4.26 -7.15 -23.61
CA ASP A 119 5.07 -6.82 -24.79
C ASP A 119 5.12 -5.31 -25.07
N GLN A 120 4.35 -4.50 -24.32
CA GLN A 120 4.16 -3.07 -24.56
C GLN A 120 4.73 -2.20 -23.42
N ILE A 121 4.70 -2.69 -22.18
CA ILE A 121 5.16 -1.96 -20.99
C ILE A 121 6.49 -2.57 -20.50
N PRO A 122 7.59 -1.82 -20.50
CA PRO A 122 8.85 -2.28 -19.92
C PRO A 122 8.72 -2.56 -18.41
N HIS A 123 9.47 -3.56 -17.92
CA HIS A 123 9.49 -3.95 -16.50
C HIS A 123 8.12 -4.31 -15.91
N LEU A 124 7.19 -4.81 -16.74
CA LEU A 124 5.83 -5.13 -16.31
C LEU A 124 5.77 -6.26 -15.27
N ASP A 125 6.79 -7.11 -15.20
CA ASP A 125 6.96 -8.09 -14.13
C ASP A 125 7.03 -7.39 -12.76
N LYS A 126 7.90 -6.38 -12.65
CA LYS A 126 8.09 -5.60 -11.42
C LYS A 126 6.87 -4.75 -11.11
N ILE A 127 6.34 -4.04 -12.11
CA ILE A 127 5.16 -3.16 -11.98
C ILE A 127 3.93 -3.99 -11.61
N GLY A 128 3.76 -5.18 -12.21
CA GLY A 128 2.69 -6.11 -11.88
C GLY A 128 2.77 -6.60 -10.43
N GLY A 129 3.96 -6.93 -9.94
CA GLY A 129 4.17 -7.23 -8.52
C GLY A 129 3.80 -6.06 -7.60
N MET A 130 4.21 -4.84 -7.97
CA MET A 130 3.93 -3.61 -7.21
C MET A 130 2.44 -3.28 -7.13
N ILE A 131 1.73 -3.26 -8.25
CA ILE A 131 0.29 -2.96 -8.28
C ILE A 131 -0.52 -4.07 -7.62
N SER A 132 -0.15 -5.34 -7.80
CA SER A 132 -0.82 -6.45 -7.09
C SER A 132 -0.71 -6.29 -5.58
N ALA A 133 0.47 -5.91 -5.09
CA ALA A 133 0.71 -5.64 -3.68
C ALA A 133 -0.07 -4.40 -3.19
N SER A 134 -0.10 -3.33 -3.98
CA SER A 134 -0.89 -2.11 -3.71
C SER A 134 -2.38 -2.44 -3.61
N TYR A 135 -2.92 -3.22 -4.54
CA TYR A 135 -4.35 -3.52 -4.64
C TYR A 135 -4.84 -4.62 -3.69
N ILE A 136 -3.95 -5.08 -2.82
CA ILE A 136 -4.26 -5.96 -1.70
C ILE A 136 -3.94 -5.28 -0.37
N GLY A 137 -2.88 -4.45 -0.30
CA GLY A 137 -2.40 -3.87 0.96
C GLY A 137 -1.79 -2.47 0.86
N GLY A 138 -2.27 -1.66 -0.08
CA GLY A 138 -2.02 -0.22 -0.21
C GLY A 138 -0.57 0.20 -0.50
N GLY A 139 -0.33 1.50 -0.40
CA GLY A 139 0.94 2.15 -0.74
C GLY A 139 2.17 1.66 0.03
N VAL A 140 1.97 1.04 1.21
CA VAL A 140 3.04 0.43 2.00
C VAL A 140 3.62 -0.78 1.29
N ASN A 141 2.73 -1.66 0.80
CA ASN A 141 3.11 -2.86 0.08
C ASN A 141 3.60 -2.52 -1.34
N PHE A 142 3.05 -1.45 -1.94
CA PHE A 142 3.62 -0.86 -3.14
C PHE A 142 5.08 -0.46 -2.94
N ALA A 143 5.38 0.33 -1.90
CA ALA A 143 6.74 0.80 -1.61
C ALA A 143 7.69 -0.37 -1.31
N ALA A 144 7.23 -1.37 -0.56
CA ALA A 144 7.98 -2.59 -0.29
C ALA A 144 8.34 -3.34 -1.58
N MET A 145 7.38 -3.53 -2.49
CA MET A 145 7.65 -4.21 -3.77
C MET A 145 8.51 -3.38 -4.70
N ALA A 146 8.34 -2.05 -4.73
CA ALA A 146 9.20 -1.16 -5.51
C ALA A 146 10.67 -1.30 -5.06
N ALA A 147 10.90 -1.35 -3.75
CA ALA A 147 12.23 -1.50 -3.17
C ALA A 147 12.80 -2.89 -3.46
N LYS A 148 12.00 -3.94 -3.24
CA LYS A 148 12.35 -5.34 -3.47
C LYS A 148 12.79 -5.61 -4.90
N PHE A 149 12.01 -5.18 -5.88
CA PHE A 149 12.29 -5.44 -7.29
C PHE A 149 13.28 -4.45 -7.90
N SER A 150 13.69 -3.43 -7.13
CA SER A 150 14.54 -2.33 -7.61
C SER A 150 14.02 -1.78 -8.93
N THR A 151 12.72 -1.45 -8.93
CA THR A 151 12.05 -0.91 -10.12
C THR A 151 12.60 0.48 -10.42
N PRO A 152 12.90 0.82 -11.69
CA PRO A 152 13.45 2.14 -11.99
C PRO A 152 12.48 3.26 -11.56
N GLY A 153 13.03 4.34 -10.99
CA GLY A 153 12.26 5.40 -10.34
C GLY A 153 11.20 6.05 -11.23
N GLU A 154 11.48 6.20 -12.53
CA GLU A 154 10.51 6.72 -13.51
C GLU A 154 9.25 5.85 -13.62
N TYR A 155 9.39 4.52 -13.60
CA TYR A 155 8.25 3.60 -13.66
C TYR A 155 7.54 3.54 -12.32
N VAL A 156 8.28 3.59 -11.20
CA VAL A 156 7.67 3.69 -9.87
C VAL A 156 6.80 4.94 -9.80
N SER A 157 7.33 6.10 -10.19
CA SER A 157 6.62 7.37 -10.14
C SER A 157 5.43 7.43 -11.10
N SER A 158 5.60 6.95 -12.33
CA SER A 158 4.49 6.85 -13.31
C SER A 158 3.39 5.93 -12.80
N THR A 159 3.76 4.83 -12.15
CA THR A 159 2.82 3.85 -11.59
C THR A 159 2.09 4.43 -10.38
N VAL A 160 2.74 5.19 -9.49
CA VAL A 160 2.07 5.88 -8.36
C VAL A 160 1.00 6.84 -8.86
N VAL A 161 1.28 7.59 -9.94
CA VAL A 161 0.30 8.49 -10.54
C VAL A 161 -0.88 7.67 -11.08
N ALA A 162 -0.62 6.66 -11.92
CA ALA A 162 -1.68 5.80 -12.47
C ALA A 162 -2.52 5.12 -11.37
N ASP A 163 -1.87 4.62 -10.32
CA ASP A 163 -2.49 3.96 -9.16
C ASP A 163 -3.47 4.89 -8.43
N ASN A 164 -3.02 6.09 -8.05
CA ASN A 164 -3.86 7.06 -7.33
C ASN A 164 -5.04 7.57 -8.18
N PHE A 165 -4.83 7.80 -9.49
CA PHE A 165 -5.93 8.14 -10.40
C PHE A 165 -6.94 7.01 -10.51
N MET A 166 -6.48 5.76 -10.66
CA MET A 166 -7.37 4.61 -10.74
C MET A 166 -8.12 4.39 -9.42
N MET A 167 -7.48 4.64 -8.28
CA MET A 167 -8.13 4.57 -6.98
C MET A 167 -9.28 5.58 -6.84
N ALA A 168 -9.06 6.83 -7.23
CA ALA A 168 -10.12 7.83 -7.25
C ALA A 168 -11.28 7.38 -8.17
N PHE A 169 -10.94 6.91 -9.38
CA PHE A 169 -11.92 6.42 -10.35
C PHE A 169 -12.73 5.22 -9.84
N LEU A 170 -12.06 4.20 -9.29
CA LEU A 170 -12.70 3.04 -8.68
C LEU A 170 -13.60 3.46 -7.50
N PHE A 171 -13.14 4.37 -6.64
CA PHE A 171 -13.94 4.86 -5.52
C PHE A 171 -15.24 5.52 -6.00
N PHE A 172 -15.21 6.30 -7.09
CA PHE A 172 -16.43 6.83 -7.71
C PHE A 172 -17.36 5.73 -8.21
N ILE A 173 -16.82 4.69 -8.87
CA ILE A 173 -17.61 3.54 -9.30
C ILE A 173 -18.27 2.85 -8.10
N LEU A 174 -17.49 2.52 -7.06
CA LEU A 174 -17.97 1.86 -5.85
C LEU A 174 -19.05 2.68 -5.14
N MET A 175 -18.88 4.00 -5.07
CA MET A 175 -19.89 4.91 -4.52
C MET A 175 -21.15 4.98 -5.40
N GLY A 176 -21.03 4.81 -6.70
CA GLY A 176 -22.15 4.82 -7.66
C GLY A 176 -22.99 3.54 -7.65
N ILE A 177 -22.35 2.36 -7.50
CA ILE A 177 -23.03 1.05 -7.61
C ILE A 177 -24.27 0.92 -6.71
N PRO A 178 -24.26 1.32 -5.42
CA PRO A 178 -25.44 1.23 -4.56
C PRO A 178 -26.64 2.06 -5.02
N ALA A 179 -26.46 3.08 -5.87
CA ALA A 179 -27.55 3.89 -6.40
C ALA A 179 -28.32 3.20 -7.54
N LEU A 180 -27.76 2.13 -8.11
CA LEU A 180 -28.36 1.40 -9.22
C LEU A 180 -29.33 0.33 -8.72
N THR A 181 -30.60 0.44 -9.11
CA THR A 181 -31.68 -0.47 -8.67
C THR A 181 -31.43 -1.93 -9.03
N TRP A 182 -30.73 -2.20 -10.13
CA TRP A 182 -30.33 -3.55 -10.55
C TRP A 182 -29.46 -4.24 -9.50
N PHE A 183 -28.49 -3.53 -8.93
CA PHE A 183 -27.59 -4.09 -7.91
C PHE A 183 -28.31 -4.27 -6.58
N GLN A 184 -29.15 -3.32 -6.18
CA GLN A 184 -29.97 -3.43 -4.96
C GLN A 184 -30.86 -4.69 -4.98
N LYS A 185 -31.57 -4.93 -6.09
CA LYS A 185 -32.46 -6.09 -6.25
C LYS A 185 -31.72 -7.42 -6.30
N ARG A 186 -30.51 -7.45 -6.88
CA ARG A 186 -29.76 -8.72 -7.09
C ARG A 186 -28.94 -9.18 -5.90
N PHE A 187 -28.50 -8.26 -5.05
CA PHE A 187 -27.54 -8.56 -3.98
C PHE A 187 -28.09 -8.29 -2.58
N GLY A 188 -29.16 -7.48 -2.46
CA GLY A 188 -29.60 -6.96 -1.18
C GLY A 188 -28.60 -5.96 -0.60
N VAL A 189 -29.11 -4.96 0.13
CA VAL A 189 -28.30 -3.96 0.84
C VAL A 189 -28.74 -3.98 2.30
N GLN A 190 -27.80 -3.81 3.23
CA GLN A 190 -28.16 -3.58 4.62
C GLN A 190 -29.12 -2.38 4.74
N GLU A 191 -30.25 -2.56 5.42
CA GLU A 191 -31.07 -1.44 5.86
C GLU A 191 -30.24 -0.54 6.77
N VAL A 192 -30.27 0.77 6.52
CA VAL A 192 -29.52 1.77 7.29
C VAL A 192 -30.01 1.70 8.75
N ALA A 193 -29.29 0.96 9.58
CA ALA A 193 -29.67 0.75 10.96
C ALA A 193 -29.53 2.08 11.72
N GLY A 194 -30.65 2.61 12.19
CA GLY A 194 -30.65 3.69 13.17
C GLY A 194 -30.04 3.20 14.48
N GLY A 195 -29.01 3.90 14.96
CA GLY A 195 -28.61 3.83 16.38
C GLY A 195 -27.63 2.74 16.81
N ARG A 196 -26.48 2.56 16.14
CA ARG A 196 -25.30 1.95 16.79
C ARG A 196 -24.16 2.97 16.90
N GLU A 197 -23.54 3.01 18.09
CA GLU A 197 -22.52 3.98 18.51
C GLU A 197 -21.38 4.17 17.50
N ASN A 198 -20.89 5.41 17.42
CA ASN A 198 -19.83 5.87 16.53
C ASN A 198 -18.44 5.29 16.90
N GLN A 199 -18.23 3.98 16.77
CA GLN A 199 -16.88 3.39 16.87
C GLN A 199 -15.92 3.93 15.79
N ALA A 200 -16.47 4.50 14.71
CA ALA A 200 -15.73 5.20 13.67
C ALA A 200 -14.96 6.42 14.21
N GLU A 201 -15.54 7.20 15.13
CA GLU A 201 -14.91 8.42 15.66
C GLU A 201 -13.63 8.11 16.45
N ALA A 202 -13.56 6.95 17.10
CA ALA A 202 -12.39 6.55 17.86
C ALA A 202 -11.14 6.31 16.99
N TYR A 203 -11.30 5.88 15.73
CA TYR A 203 -10.18 5.61 14.84
C TYR A 203 -9.51 6.89 14.32
N TRP A 204 -10.30 7.95 14.12
CA TRP A 204 -9.84 9.22 13.54
C TRP A 204 -9.51 10.30 14.58
N LYS A 205 -9.77 10.05 15.87
CA LYS A 205 -9.30 10.94 16.93
C LYS A 205 -7.78 10.95 16.95
N ARG A 206 -7.20 12.14 17.17
CA ARG A 206 -5.77 12.28 17.44
C ARG A 206 -5.40 11.32 18.56
N LYS A 207 -4.40 10.50 18.31
CA LYS A 207 -3.86 9.58 19.30
C LYS A 207 -2.87 10.35 20.16
N ASP A 208 -3.02 10.30 21.48
CA ASP A 208 -1.99 10.82 22.38
C ASP A 208 -0.77 9.91 22.28
N ILE A 209 0.34 10.45 21.76
CA ILE A 209 1.62 9.75 21.58
C ILE A 209 2.60 10.32 22.61
N SER A 210 3.16 9.47 23.46
CA SER A 210 4.22 9.84 24.38
C SER A 210 5.60 9.70 23.73
N LEU A 211 6.63 10.34 24.31
CA LEU A 211 8.02 10.14 23.89
C LEU A 211 8.45 8.67 23.97
N GLN A 212 7.96 7.95 24.99
CA GLN A 212 8.23 6.52 25.15
C GLN A 212 7.62 5.70 24.00
N ASP A 213 6.41 6.04 23.54
CA ASP A 213 5.80 5.38 22.39
C ASP A 213 6.67 5.54 21.14
N ILE A 214 7.17 6.74 20.87
CA ILE A 214 8.05 7.01 19.71
C ILE A 214 9.33 6.16 19.81
N ALA A 215 9.99 6.20 20.98
CA ALA A 215 11.23 5.45 21.19
C ALA A 215 11.04 3.94 21.04
N LEU A 216 9.96 3.38 21.59
CA LEU A 216 9.67 1.95 21.50
C LEU A 216 9.21 1.52 20.10
N ASN A 217 8.45 2.35 19.38
CA ASN A 217 8.08 2.08 17.99
C ASN A 217 9.33 2.01 17.11
N ILE A 218 10.17 3.04 17.16
CA ILE A 218 11.40 3.12 16.34
C ILE A 218 12.37 2.01 16.74
N GLY A 219 12.65 1.85 18.04
CA GLY A 219 13.58 0.84 18.54
C GLY A 219 13.16 -0.59 18.16
N THR A 220 11.88 -0.92 18.29
CA THR A 220 11.36 -2.24 17.92
C THR A 220 11.37 -2.44 16.41
N ALA A 221 11.04 -1.41 15.61
CA ALA A 221 11.12 -1.50 14.16
C ALA A 221 12.56 -1.77 13.70
N PHE A 222 13.55 -1.07 14.25
CA PHE A 222 14.96 -1.33 13.98
C PHE A 222 15.39 -2.73 14.39
N ALA A 223 14.99 -3.19 15.57
CA ALA A 223 15.32 -4.54 16.04
C ALA A 223 14.77 -5.61 15.08
N ILE A 224 13.52 -5.46 14.64
CA ILE A 224 12.88 -6.39 13.69
C ILE A 224 13.58 -6.33 12.33
N VAL A 225 13.86 -5.14 11.79
CA VAL A 225 14.57 -4.99 10.51
C VAL A 225 15.95 -5.64 10.59
N ALA A 226 16.73 -5.35 11.64
CA ALA A 226 18.07 -5.89 11.81
C ALA A 226 18.06 -7.43 11.87
N VAL A 227 17.16 -8.01 12.66
CA VAL A 227 16.99 -9.47 12.74
C VAL A 227 16.55 -10.04 11.41
N SER A 228 15.58 -9.43 10.73
CA SER A 228 15.03 -9.93 9.47
C SER A 228 16.06 -9.89 8.35
N VAL A 229 16.81 -8.81 8.19
CA VAL A 229 17.85 -8.68 7.15
C VAL A 229 18.98 -9.69 7.39
N LYS A 230 19.46 -9.83 8.63
CA LYS A 230 20.54 -10.78 8.97
C LYS A 230 20.08 -12.22 8.85
N ALA A 231 18.88 -12.55 9.33
CA ALA A 231 18.31 -13.88 9.17
C ALA A 231 18.04 -14.22 7.70
N ALA A 232 17.55 -13.27 6.90
CA ALA A 232 17.32 -13.50 5.49
C ALA A 232 18.61 -13.78 4.72
N ALA A 233 19.68 -13.04 5.01
CA ALA A 233 20.99 -13.30 4.44
C ALA A 233 21.50 -14.70 4.82
N PHE A 234 21.41 -15.07 6.10
CA PHE A 234 21.80 -16.40 6.60
C PHE A 234 21.02 -17.53 5.91
N PHE A 235 19.69 -17.38 5.80
CA PHE A 235 18.85 -18.40 5.18
C PHE A 235 19.06 -18.49 3.67
N LYS A 236 19.29 -17.36 2.99
CA LYS A 236 19.59 -17.33 1.56
C LYS A 236 20.89 -18.07 1.23
N GLU A 237 21.91 -17.97 2.08
CA GLU A 237 23.17 -18.70 1.93
C GLU A 237 22.98 -20.20 2.20
N ARG A 238 22.20 -20.57 3.22
CA ARG A 238 22.06 -21.96 3.69
C ARG A 238 21.07 -22.80 2.87
N PHE A 239 20.07 -22.16 2.28
CA PHE A 239 19.04 -22.76 1.45
C PHE A 239 19.18 -22.30 0.00
N SER A 240 20.26 -22.74 -0.67
CA SER A 240 20.40 -22.58 -2.12
C SER A 240 19.32 -23.40 -2.86
N SER A 241 18.94 -22.91 -4.04
CA SER A 241 17.73 -23.26 -4.83
C SER A 241 17.53 -24.73 -5.23
N ASP A 242 18.47 -25.62 -4.92
CA ASP A 242 18.52 -27.02 -5.38
C ASP A 242 17.95 -28.04 -4.37
N GLY A 243 17.43 -27.60 -3.23
CA GLY A 243 16.84 -28.47 -2.19
C GLY A 243 15.31 -28.45 -2.14
N GLY A 244 14.70 -29.51 -1.56
CA GLY A 244 13.25 -29.65 -1.36
C GLY A 244 12.57 -28.63 -0.41
N PHE A 245 13.28 -27.57 -0.01
CA PHE A 245 12.81 -26.51 0.90
C PHE A 245 12.50 -25.19 0.18
N GLN A 246 12.14 -25.23 -1.12
CA GLN A 246 11.93 -24.05 -1.97
C GLN A 246 10.95 -23.02 -1.38
N PHE A 247 9.88 -23.46 -0.71
CA PHE A 247 8.94 -22.56 -0.05
C PHE A 247 9.53 -21.84 1.17
N LEU A 248 10.33 -22.55 1.98
CA LEU A 248 11.06 -21.91 3.09
C LEU A 248 12.10 -20.94 2.55
N ALA A 249 12.81 -21.29 1.48
CA ALA A 249 13.78 -20.39 0.85
C ALA A 249 13.11 -19.12 0.30
N PHE A 250 11.92 -19.24 -0.28
CA PHE A 250 11.15 -18.11 -0.79
C PHE A 250 10.76 -17.11 0.30
N ILE A 251 10.28 -17.58 1.45
CA ILE A 251 9.88 -16.71 2.57
C ILE A 251 11.10 -16.25 3.38
N LEU A 252 11.94 -17.19 3.81
CA LEU A 252 13.05 -16.92 4.72
C LEU A 252 14.23 -16.26 4.02
N GLY A 253 14.45 -16.51 2.74
CA GLY A 253 15.54 -15.91 1.96
C GLY A 253 15.23 -14.49 1.47
N ASP A 254 13.98 -14.03 1.60
CA ASP A 254 13.57 -12.69 1.22
C ASP A 254 13.39 -11.77 2.43
N GLN A 255 14.15 -10.68 2.46
CA GLN A 255 14.15 -9.76 3.60
C GLN A 255 12.77 -9.12 3.87
N PHE A 256 11.97 -8.83 2.84
CA PHE A 256 10.68 -8.16 3.01
C PHE A 256 9.58 -9.13 3.45
N LEU A 257 9.60 -10.36 2.91
CA LEU A 257 8.70 -11.42 3.37
C LEU A 257 9.03 -11.84 4.80
N LEU A 258 10.30 -12.11 5.10
CA LEU A 258 10.73 -12.47 6.45
C LEU A 258 10.42 -11.36 7.46
N LEU A 259 10.65 -10.10 7.09
CA LEU A 259 10.28 -8.95 7.92
C LEU A 259 8.78 -8.93 8.21
N THR A 260 7.95 -9.15 7.18
CA THR A 260 6.50 -9.18 7.33
C THR A 260 6.09 -10.36 8.22
N THR A 261 6.65 -11.55 7.99
CA THR A 261 6.40 -12.76 8.80
C THR A 261 6.77 -12.53 10.26
N LEU A 262 7.99 -12.04 10.52
CA LEU A 262 8.52 -11.85 11.86
C LEU A 262 7.72 -10.80 12.63
N THR A 263 7.38 -9.69 11.97
CA THR A 263 6.57 -8.64 12.61
C THR A 263 5.24 -9.19 13.06
N ILE A 264 4.53 -9.93 12.19
CA ILE A 264 3.21 -10.48 12.50
C ILE A 264 3.30 -11.59 13.55
N LEU A 265 4.34 -12.42 13.50
CA LEU A 265 4.58 -13.41 14.55
C LEU A 265 4.73 -12.72 15.92
N LEU A 266 5.52 -11.65 15.99
CA LEU A 266 5.72 -10.89 17.22
C LEU A 266 4.43 -10.20 17.69
N THR A 267 3.61 -9.64 16.80
CA THR A 267 2.31 -9.06 17.20
C THR A 267 1.33 -10.12 17.71
N VAL A 268 1.41 -11.35 17.22
CA VAL A 268 0.57 -12.47 17.68
C VAL A 268 1.06 -13.06 19.01
N VAL A 269 2.38 -13.14 19.22
CA VAL A 269 3.00 -13.68 20.44
C VAL A 269 2.96 -12.66 21.58
N PHE A 270 3.19 -11.37 21.30
CA PHE A 270 3.24 -10.29 22.27
C PHE A 270 2.16 -9.20 22.03
N PRO A 271 0.87 -9.55 21.92
CA PRO A 271 -0.17 -8.60 21.49
C PRO A 271 -0.30 -7.40 22.43
N ARG A 272 -0.19 -7.61 23.75
CA ARG A 272 -0.27 -6.54 24.76
C ARG A 272 0.84 -5.49 24.63
N TYR A 273 2.01 -5.87 24.12
CA TYR A 273 3.11 -4.94 23.90
C TYR A 273 2.78 -4.03 22.71
N PHE A 274 2.44 -4.61 21.56
CA PHE A 274 2.15 -3.87 20.34
C PHE A 274 0.85 -3.04 20.41
N GLU A 275 -0.18 -3.54 21.09
CA GLU A 275 -1.42 -2.78 21.32
C GLU A 275 -1.21 -1.52 22.16
N ARG A 276 -0.15 -1.49 22.99
CA ARG A 276 0.19 -0.31 23.81
C ARG A 276 1.01 0.72 23.04
N LEU A 277 1.68 0.33 21.96
CA LEU A 277 2.52 1.23 21.16
C LEU A 277 1.64 2.19 20.36
N ARG A 278 1.41 3.39 20.89
CA ARG A 278 0.62 4.41 20.18
C ARG A 278 1.45 5.06 19.07
N GLY A 279 0.82 5.46 17.97
CA GLY A 279 1.49 6.25 16.93
C GLY A 279 2.36 5.48 15.92
N SER A 280 2.46 4.15 15.99
CA SER A 280 3.23 3.34 15.01
C SER A 280 2.81 3.62 13.57
N GLN A 281 1.49 3.65 13.32
CA GLN A 281 0.93 3.90 11.99
C GLN A 281 1.25 5.31 11.50
N GLU A 282 1.26 6.32 12.38
CA GLU A 282 1.57 7.71 12.01
C GLU A 282 3.05 7.84 11.61
N ILE A 283 3.95 7.26 12.40
CA ILE A 283 5.39 7.26 12.12
C ILE A 283 5.66 6.51 10.81
N GLY A 284 5.11 5.30 10.67
CA GLY A 284 5.29 4.51 9.46
C GLY A 284 4.74 5.19 8.21
N THR A 285 3.56 5.81 8.30
CA THR A 285 2.97 6.56 7.17
C THR A 285 3.86 7.75 6.80
N TYR A 286 4.39 8.49 7.79
CA TYR A 286 5.33 9.59 7.51
C TYR A 286 6.59 9.10 6.78
N LEU A 287 7.16 7.96 7.17
CA LEU A 287 8.31 7.37 6.47
C LEU A 287 7.98 7.02 5.00
N ILE A 288 6.75 6.54 4.72
CA ILE A 288 6.28 6.32 3.34
C ILE A 288 6.16 7.64 2.56
N TYR A 289 5.82 8.76 3.21
CA TYR A 289 5.85 10.06 2.53
C TYR A 289 7.27 10.48 2.16
N LEU A 290 8.27 10.25 3.02
CA LEU A 290 9.68 10.51 2.67
C LEU A 290 10.08 9.71 1.42
N PHE A 291 9.64 8.45 1.36
CA PHE A 291 9.79 7.61 0.18
C PHE A 291 9.14 8.23 -1.08
N PHE A 292 7.89 8.69 -0.99
CA PHE A 292 7.20 9.33 -2.11
C PHE A 292 7.89 10.62 -2.59
N VAL A 293 8.49 11.39 -1.68
CA VAL A 293 9.30 12.55 -2.06
C VAL A 293 10.51 12.10 -2.86
N VAL A 294 11.27 11.11 -2.38
CA VAL A 294 12.51 10.66 -3.03
C VAL A 294 12.28 10.05 -4.41
N ILE A 295 11.23 9.26 -4.61
CA ILE A 295 10.96 8.68 -5.95
C ILE A 295 10.58 9.74 -6.99
N GLY A 296 10.01 10.87 -6.56
CA GLY A 296 9.69 11.98 -7.45
C GLY A 296 10.92 12.75 -7.92
N ILE A 297 12.04 12.68 -7.19
CA ILE A 297 13.25 13.44 -7.52
C ILE A 297 13.83 13.07 -8.89
N PRO A 298 14.13 11.79 -9.20
CA PRO A 298 14.69 11.43 -10.51
C PRO A 298 13.64 11.42 -11.63
N ALA A 299 12.37 11.72 -11.35
CA ALA A 299 11.30 11.58 -12.32
C ALA A 299 11.29 12.72 -13.35
N ASP A 300 11.15 12.35 -14.63
CA ASP A 300 10.90 13.28 -15.72
C ASP A 300 9.40 13.37 -15.98
N LEU A 301 8.84 14.57 -15.91
CA LEU A 301 7.41 14.82 -16.12
C LEU A 301 6.95 14.36 -17.51
N ARG A 302 7.80 14.54 -18.54
CA ARG A 302 7.50 14.11 -19.90
C ARG A 302 7.39 12.59 -19.98
N ILE A 303 8.33 11.86 -19.36
CA ILE A 303 8.32 10.38 -19.36
C ILE A 303 7.09 9.86 -18.65
N ILE A 304 6.73 10.46 -17.50
CA ILE A 304 5.49 10.10 -16.79
C ILE A 304 4.27 10.29 -17.69
N LEU A 305 4.15 11.44 -18.37
CA LEU A 305 3.01 11.70 -19.24
C LEU A 305 2.94 10.76 -20.45
N MET A 306 4.08 10.26 -20.94
CA MET A 306 4.11 9.27 -22.02
C MET A 306 3.75 7.85 -21.54
N ASN A 307 4.22 7.46 -20.35
CA ASN A 307 3.99 6.12 -19.80
C ASN A 307 2.62 5.96 -19.10
N ALA A 308 2.12 7.04 -18.49
CA ALA A 308 0.91 7.02 -17.66
C ALA A 308 -0.34 6.48 -18.36
N PRO A 309 -0.66 6.78 -19.64
CA PRO A 309 -1.88 6.27 -20.27
C PRO A 309 -1.93 4.74 -20.35
N LEU A 310 -0.80 4.12 -20.72
CA LEU A 310 -0.73 2.66 -20.86
C LEU A 310 -0.69 1.98 -19.48
N LEU A 311 0.02 2.56 -18.52
CA LEU A 311 -0.02 2.12 -17.12
C LEU A 311 -1.42 2.27 -16.51
N LEU A 312 -2.13 3.35 -16.80
CA LEU A 312 -3.50 3.54 -16.35
C LEU A 312 -4.42 2.45 -16.92
N ALA A 313 -4.27 2.09 -18.20
CA ALA A 313 -5.01 0.98 -18.80
C ALA A 313 -4.66 -0.36 -18.14
N PHE A 314 -3.38 -0.62 -17.88
CA PHE A 314 -2.93 -1.81 -17.17
C PHE A 314 -3.57 -1.92 -15.77
N VAL A 315 -3.44 -0.87 -14.97
CA VAL A 315 -4.00 -0.81 -13.60
C VAL A 315 -5.54 -0.85 -13.64
N PHE A 316 -6.15 -0.26 -14.65
CA PHE A 316 -7.60 -0.30 -14.87
C PHE A 316 -8.12 -1.73 -15.01
N VAL A 317 -7.45 -2.56 -15.83
CA VAL A 317 -7.83 -3.96 -16.00
C VAL A 317 -7.77 -4.72 -14.67
N ILE A 318 -6.75 -4.45 -13.85
CA ILE A 318 -6.61 -5.11 -12.54
C ILE A 318 -7.74 -4.72 -11.60
N ALA A 319 -7.99 -3.42 -11.43
CA ALA A 319 -9.04 -2.94 -10.53
C ALA A 319 -10.45 -3.33 -11.00
N MET A 320 -10.71 -3.33 -12.31
CA MET A 320 -11.99 -3.81 -12.84
C MET A 320 -12.15 -5.32 -12.68
N SER A 321 -11.09 -6.10 -12.89
CA SER A 321 -11.11 -7.54 -12.63
C SER A 321 -11.40 -7.85 -11.16
N ASN A 322 -10.77 -7.12 -10.23
CA ASN A 322 -11.09 -7.21 -8.81
C ASN A 322 -12.58 -6.98 -8.56
N LEU A 323 -13.13 -5.86 -9.04
CA LEU A 323 -14.54 -5.52 -8.84
C LEU A 323 -15.47 -6.58 -9.43
N LEU A 324 -15.20 -7.03 -10.65
CA LEU A 324 -16.02 -8.03 -11.34
C LEU A 324 -15.99 -9.38 -10.63
N VAL A 325 -14.81 -9.86 -10.23
CA VAL A 325 -14.66 -11.11 -9.46
C VAL A 325 -15.35 -10.96 -8.11
N SER A 326 -15.19 -9.82 -7.44
CA SER A 326 -15.84 -9.53 -6.15
C SER A 326 -17.36 -9.56 -6.27
N LEU A 327 -17.94 -8.94 -7.31
CA LEU A 327 -19.38 -8.98 -7.56
C LEU A 327 -19.85 -10.39 -7.93
N PHE A 328 -19.12 -11.09 -8.79
CA PHE A 328 -19.51 -12.43 -9.24
C PHE A 328 -19.46 -13.45 -8.11
N CYS A 329 -18.30 -13.61 -7.46
CA CYS A 329 -18.11 -14.52 -6.34
C CYS A 329 -18.93 -14.08 -5.12
N GLY A 330 -19.01 -12.77 -4.86
CA GLY A 330 -19.85 -12.20 -3.82
C GLY A 330 -21.31 -12.65 -3.96
N LYS A 331 -21.85 -12.61 -5.19
CA LYS A 331 -23.18 -13.14 -5.48
C LYS A 331 -23.28 -14.64 -5.24
N LEU A 332 -22.30 -15.40 -5.74
CA LEU A 332 -22.28 -16.86 -5.66
C LEU A 332 -22.30 -17.35 -4.21
N PHE A 333 -21.54 -16.70 -3.34
CA PHE A 333 -21.46 -17.00 -1.90
C PHE A 333 -22.48 -16.23 -1.06
N ARG A 334 -23.44 -15.55 -1.69
CA ARG A 334 -24.54 -14.82 -1.04
C ARG A 334 -24.06 -13.73 -0.06
N PHE A 335 -23.02 -12.99 -0.44
CA PHE A 335 -22.61 -11.75 0.22
C PHE A 335 -23.54 -10.60 -0.14
N ARG A 336 -23.74 -9.67 0.80
CA ARG A 336 -24.51 -8.46 0.56
C ARG A 336 -23.70 -7.45 -0.24
N LEU A 337 -24.37 -6.54 -0.94
CA LEU A 337 -23.69 -5.55 -1.79
C LEU A 337 -22.71 -4.68 -1.00
N ASP A 338 -23.09 -4.24 0.20
CA ASP A 338 -22.26 -3.44 1.09
C ASP A 338 -20.99 -4.20 1.53
N GLU A 339 -21.09 -5.49 1.84
CA GLU A 339 -19.92 -6.32 2.18
C GLU A 339 -18.96 -6.45 1.00
N ILE A 340 -19.50 -6.66 -0.21
CA ILE A 340 -18.72 -6.81 -1.45
C ILE A 340 -17.97 -5.53 -1.78
N LEU A 341 -18.68 -4.39 -1.79
CA LEU A 341 -18.09 -3.10 -2.17
C LEU A 341 -17.08 -2.63 -1.13
N LEU A 342 -17.35 -2.84 0.16
CA LEU A 342 -16.41 -2.52 1.23
C LEU A 342 -15.16 -3.39 1.19
N ALA A 343 -15.30 -4.69 0.93
CA ALA A 343 -14.15 -5.59 0.76
C ALA A 343 -13.29 -5.21 -0.46
N CYS A 344 -13.93 -4.90 -1.60
CA CYS A 344 -13.26 -4.41 -2.80
C CYS A 344 -12.52 -3.09 -2.50
N ASN A 345 -13.18 -2.13 -1.86
CA ASN A 345 -12.56 -0.86 -1.47
C ASN A 345 -11.41 -1.06 -0.48
N ALA A 346 -11.57 -1.94 0.51
CA ALA A 346 -10.53 -2.21 1.50
C ALA A 346 -9.29 -2.87 0.90
N SER A 347 -9.48 -3.72 -0.12
CA SER A 347 -8.41 -4.37 -0.85
C SER A 347 -7.64 -3.36 -1.69
N VAL A 348 -8.33 -2.64 -2.58
CA VAL A 348 -7.69 -1.77 -3.57
C VAL A 348 -7.27 -0.44 -2.93
N GLY A 349 -8.17 0.18 -2.16
CA GLY A 349 -7.97 1.50 -1.55
C GLY A 349 -7.53 1.51 -0.10
N GLY A 350 -7.49 0.37 0.57
CA GLY A 350 -7.07 0.27 1.96
C GLY A 350 -8.15 0.60 3.00
N PRO A 351 -7.80 0.50 4.30
CA PRO A 351 -8.75 0.57 5.40
C PRO A 351 -9.44 1.94 5.54
N THR A 352 -8.75 3.03 5.23
CA THR A 352 -9.25 4.41 5.42
C THR A 352 -10.32 4.79 4.41
N THR A 353 -10.11 4.47 3.14
CA THR A 353 -11.06 4.74 2.04
C THR A 353 -12.32 3.88 2.20
N ALA A 354 -12.17 2.61 2.58
CA ALA A 354 -13.28 1.72 2.85
C ALA A 354 -14.12 2.18 4.05
N ALA A 355 -13.48 2.64 5.13
CA ALA A 355 -14.17 3.24 6.26
C ALA A 355 -14.95 4.51 5.86
N ALA A 356 -14.33 5.38 5.04
CA ALA A 356 -14.97 6.58 4.54
C ALA A 356 -16.23 6.26 3.71
N MET A 357 -16.16 5.24 2.84
CA MET A 357 -17.31 4.74 2.08
C MET A 357 -18.40 4.20 2.99
N ALA A 358 -18.05 3.38 3.99
CA ALA A 358 -19.01 2.86 4.95
C ALA A 358 -19.74 4.00 5.67
N ILE A 359 -19.03 5.03 6.13
CA ILE A 359 -19.66 6.20 6.76
C ILE A 359 -20.59 6.93 5.78
N ALA A 360 -20.09 7.24 4.57
CA ALA A 360 -20.83 8.00 3.56
C ALA A 360 -22.12 7.29 3.10
N LYS A 361 -22.15 5.95 3.14
CA LYS A 361 -23.32 5.15 2.75
C LYS A 361 -24.23 4.74 3.92
N GLY A 362 -23.92 5.13 5.16
CA GLY A 362 -24.68 4.67 6.34
C GLY A 362 -24.33 3.25 6.80
N TRP A 363 -23.29 2.67 6.20
CA TRP A 363 -22.47 1.48 6.53
C TRP A 363 -21.97 1.31 7.97
N ARG A 364 -22.47 2.04 8.97
CA ARG A 364 -21.74 2.31 10.23
C ARG A 364 -21.31 1.04 10.99
N GLY A 365 -22.13 0.00 10.99
CA GLY A 365 -21.80 -1.28 11.63
C GLY A 365 -20.63 -2.04 10.99
N LEU A 366 -20.25 -1.69 9.76
CA LEU A 366 -19.13 -2.29 9.04
C LEU A 366 -17.86 -1.44 9.08
N VAL A 367 -17.87 -0.26 9.70
CA VAL A 367 -16.68 0.62 9.76
C VAL A 367 -15.53 -0.06 10.51
N ALA A 368 -15.77 -0.59 11.72
CA ALA A 368 -14.70 -1.26 12.45
C ALA A 368 -14.22 -2.56 11.77
N PRO A 369 -15.12 -3.48 11.34
CA PRO A 369 -14.70 -4.67 10.61
C PRO A 369 -13.94 -4.37 9.32
N VAL A 370 -14.36 -3.37 8.53
CA VAL A 370 -13.69 -3.06 7.26
C VAL A 370 -12.30 -2.48 7.46
N MET A 371 -12.08 -1.68 8.52
CA MET A 371 -10.74 -1.20 8.86
C MET A 371 -9.82 -2.35 9.28
N LEU A 372 -10.32 -3.31 10.06
CA LEU A 372 -9.56 -4.50 10.44
C LEU A 372 -9.19 -5.36 9.23
N VAL A 373 -10.12 -5.55 8.31
CA VAL A 373 -9.89 -6.35 7.10
C VAL A 373 -8.99 -5.63 6.11
N GLY A 374 -9.09 -4.29 5.98
CA GLY A 374 -8.15 -3.52 5.17
C GLY A 374 -6.72 -3.59 5.69
N THR A 375 -6.50 -3.59 7.01
CA THR A 375 -5.15 -3.76 7.58
C THR A 375 -4.63 -5.19 7.44
N PHE A 376 -5.50 -6.21 7.32
CA PHE A 376 -5.08 -7.56 6.93
C PHE A 376 -4.42 -7.59 5.54
N GLY A 377 -4.82 -6.67 4.65
CA GLY A 377 -4.18 -6.46 3.37
C GLY A 377 -2.69 -6.16 3.44
N TYR A 378 -2.27 -5.37 4.43
CA TYR A 378 -0.86 -5.04 4.66
C TYR A 378 -0.03 -6.30 4.92
N LEU A 379 -0.60 -7.29 5.60
CA LEU A 379 0.05 -8.57 5.86
C LEU A 379 0.22 -9.41 4.58
N ILE A 380 -0.83 -9.57 3.77
CA ILE A 380 -0.80 -10.55 2.66
C ILE A 380 -0.28 -9.97 1.34
N GLY A 381 -0.38 -8.66 1.12
CA GLY A 381 -0.07 -8.05 -0.17
C GLY A 381 1.39 -8.22 -0.60
N ASN A 382 2.35 -8.16 0.33
CA ASN A 382 3.78 -8.40 0.02
C ASN A 382 4.04 -9.82 -0.51
N TYR A 383 3.34 -10.82 0.03
CA TYR A 383 3.48 -12.22 -0.44
C TYR A 383 2.92 -12.39 -1.84
N VAL A 384 1.71 -11.87 -2.09
CA VAL A 384 1.08 -11.99 -3.41
C VAL A 384 1.85 -11.20 -4.46
N GLY A 385 2.26 -9.97 -4.16
CA GLY A 385 3.06 -9.15 -5.06
C GLY A 385 4.44 -9.75 -5.34
N THR A 386 5.10 -10.30 -4.32
CA THR A 386 6.36 -11.03 -4.50
C THR A 386 6.17 -12.22 -5.43
N PHE A 387 5.16 -13.03 -5.17
CA PHE A 387 4.90 -14.24 -5.94
C PHE A 387 4.61 -13.90 -7.40
N LEU A 388 3.67 -12.99 -7.65
CA LEU A 388 3.30 -12.58 -9.01
C LEU A 388 4.44 -11.91 -9.74
N GLY A 389 5.15 -10.96 -9.11
CA GLY A 389 6.27 -10.27 -9.77
C GLY A 389 7.42 -11.23 -10.11
N THR A 390 7.76 -12.16 -9.21
CA THR A 390 8.79 -13.17 -9.48
C THR A 390 8.34 -14.12 -10.60
N TRP A 391 7.08 -14.56 -10.60
CA TRP A 391 6.55 -15.43 -11.63
C TRP A 391 6.49 -14.74 -13.00
N PHE A 392 6.03 -13.49 -13.06
CA PHE A 392 6.03 -12.68 -14.28
C PHE A 392 7.44 -12.50 -14.85
N SER A 393 8.44 -12.36 -13.99
CA SER A 393 9.84 -12.26 -14.40
C SER A 393 10.36 -13.51 -15.11
N THR A 394 9.77 -14.70 -14.84
CA THR A 394 10.12 -15.93 -15.58
C THR A 394 9.47 -16.03 -16.96
N LEU A 395 8.58 -15.09 -17.30
CA LEU A 395 7.79 -15.07 -18.54
C LEU A 395 8.17 -13.91 -19.48
N LEU A 396 9.12 -13.07 -19.07
CA LEU A 396 9.81 -12.04 -19.86
C LEU A 396 11.22 -12.52 -20.18
#